data_AF-A0A1Y6MHB7-F1
#
_entry.id   AF-A0A1Y6MHB7-F1
#
_cell.length_a   1.000
_cell.length_b   1.000
_cell.length_c   1.000
_cell.angle_alpha   90.00
_cell.angle_beta   90.00
_cell.angle_gamma   90.00
#
_symmetry.space_group_name_H-M   'P 1'
#
loop_
_entity.id
_entity.type
_entity.pdbx_description
1 polymer ?
#
loop_
_entity_poly.entity_id
_entity_poly.type
_entity_poly.pdbx_seq_one_letter_code
_entity_poly.pdbx_strand_id
1 'polypeptide(L)'
;MSDNKTALKVSDKSIEEGIAQGNFKEDGTLIRDVSNGQIVKVLKKKEESLNYIPSTFVQVHHNYIYQADLSPILEAISHERESSLYNELEEQYNLVLDYLDSFNTYNTGIEKVHQICLEISVSFDNKIRREIEALNIDELEKIDSERFVGSLNAYVKILFSYIVSTYILHRDKFSKDKVIISKILSFEGAVRSLYEQVLAKSTKEKNKDGELINIIPMEESLYSMYLFNDDYDLHDLDRLVSYDSRFSTSLQLINFFKKHFKSGRFQGEGYGYRECDEELKISIKTKEISKESNRNKIAVVLLRILEDIEKLKEIREEVVSLKNLPNEDVLQYYSVTPANKKNQSDA
;
A
#
# COMPACT_ATOMS: atom_id res chain seq x y z
N MET A 1 -28.07 -6.00 -34.57
CA MET A 1 -26.99 -6.90 -35.04
C MET A 1 -26.02 -7.06 -33.89
N SER A 2 -25.93 -8.28 -33.36
CA SER A 2 -25.20 -8.64 -32.15
C SER A 2 -23.77 -9.04 -32.50
N ASP A 3 -22.83 -8.12 -32.35
CA ASP A 3 -21.43 -8.48 -32.28
C ASP A 3 -21.15 -9.00 -30.86
N ASN A 4 -21.52 -10.25 -30.59
CA ASN A 4 -20.96 -11.00 -29.47
C ASN A 4 -19.50 -11.32 -29.81
N LYS A 5 -18.62 -10.31 -29.73
CA LYS A 5 -17.19 -10.56 -29.59
C LYS A 5 -16.97 -11.09 -28.18
N THR A 6 -16.87 -12.42 -28.06
CA THR A 6 -16.50 -13.08 -26.81
C THR A 6 -15.18 -12.50 -26.34
N ALA A 7 -15.14 -11.98 -25.12
CA ALA A 7 -13.90 -11.45 -24.55
C ALA A 7 -12.87 -12.58 -24.39
N LEU A 8 -11.62 -12.32 -24.80
CA LEU A 8 -10.47 -13.19 -24.63
C LEU A 8 -9.94 -13.06 -23.20
N LYS A 9 -9.99 -14.15 -22.45
CA LYS A 9 -9.47 -14.19 -21.08
C LYS A 9 -7.99 -14.54 -21.08
N VAL A 10 -7.21 -13.82 -20.30
CA VAL A 10 -5.77 -14.03 -20.17
C VAL A 10 -5.36 -14.00 -18.69
N SER A 11 -4.50 -14.93 -18.29
CA SER A 11 -3.80 -14.95 -17.01
C SER A 11 -2.34 -14.55 -17.17
N ASP A 12 -1.65 -14.33 -16.05
CA ASP A 12 -0.19 -14.06 -16.04
C ASP A 12 0.59 -15.12 -16.83
N LYS A 13 0.33 -16.40 -16.56
CA LYS A 13 0.97 -17.51 -17.29
C LYS A 13 0.71 -17.46 -18.79
N SER A 14 -0.53 -17.18 -19.20
CA SER A 14 -0.85 -17.11 -20.65
C SER A 14 -0.18 -15.92 -21.34
N ILE A 15 0.06 -14.84 -20.59
CA ILE A 15 0.79 -13.67 -21.08
C ILE A 15 2.27 -14.02 -21.27
N GLU A 16 2.89 -14.67 -20.29
CA GLU A 16 4.29 -15.11 -20.38
C GLU A 16 4.52 -16.07 -21.56
N GLU A 17 3.64 -17.08 -21.72
CA GLU A 17 3.67 -18.00 -22.86
C GLU A 17 3.46 -17.26 -24.19
N GLY A 18 2.52 -16.31 -24.22
CA GLY A 18 2.25 -15.49 -25.41
C GLY A 18 3.41 -14.58 -25.81
N ILE A 19 4.17 -14.04 -24.85
CA ILE A 19 5.40 -13.29 -25.10
C ILE A 19 6.47 -14.23 -25.67
N ALA A 20 6.68 -15.39 -25.04
CA ALA A 20 7.68 -16.37 -25.48
C ALA A 20 7.41 -16.89 -26.91
N GLN A 21 6.14 -17.00 -27.29
CA GLN A 21 5.70 -17.41 -28.62
C GLN A 21 5.64 -16.27 -29.65
N GLY A 22 5.88 -15.01 -29.23
CA GLY A 22 5.80 -13.84 -30.10
C GLY A 22 4.40 -13.36 -30.45
N ASN A 23 3.37 -13.87 -29.75
CA ASN A 23 1.98 -13.43 -29.89
C ASN A 23 1.72 -12.12 -29.13
N PHE A 24 2.44 -11.89 -28.04
CA PHE A 24 2.41 -10.66 -27.25
C PHE A 24 3.77 -9.98 -27.22
N LYS A 25 3.77 -8.67 -27.01
CA LYS A 25 5.00 -7.88 -26.82
C LYS A 25 4.87 -6.90 -25.66
N GLU A 26 5.98 -6.70 -24.97
CA GLU A 26 6.13 -5.63 -23.98
C GLU A 26 6.47 -4.30 -24.69
N ASP A 27 5.74 -3.25 -24.32
CA ASP A 27 5.83 -1.89 -24.86
C ASP A 27 5.82 -0.89 -23.69
N GLY A 28 6.94 -0.81 -22.98
CA GLY A 28 7.07 -0.02 -21.75
C GLY A 28 6.17 -0.55 -20.63
N THR A 29 5.14 0.21 -20.26
CA THR A 29 4.17 -0.16 -19.22
C THR A 29 2.97 -0.94 -19.78
N LEU A 30 3.02 -1.37 -21.03
CA LEU A 30 1.91 -2.04 -21.70
C LEU A 30 2.34 -3.40 -22.26
N ILE A 31 1.43 -4.36 -22.20
CA ILE A 31 1.53 -5.60 -22.96
C ILE A 31 0.50 -5.54 -24.07
N ARG A 32 0.93 -5.79 -25.31
CA ARG A 32 0.09 -5.68 -26.51
C ARG A 32 0.07 -6.95 -27.33
N ASP A 33 -1.06 -7.22 -27.97
CA ASP A 33 -1.17 -8.23 -29.03
C ASP A 33 -0.42 -7.75 -30.27
N VAL A 34 0.48 -8.60 -30.77
CA VAL A 34 1.33 -8.31 -31.94
C VAL A 34 0.50 -8.24 -33.23
N SER A 35 -0.57 -9.03 -33.34
CA SER A 35 -1.40 -9.14 -34.54
C SER A 35 -2.27 -7.92 -34.80
N ASN A 36 -2.77 -7.26 -33.75
CA ASN A 36 -3.76 -6.18 -33.85
C ASN A 36 -3.39 -4.91 -33.05
N GLY A 37 -2.31 -4.93 -32.27
CA GLY A 37 -1.83 -3.80 -31.47
C GLY A 37 -2.67 -3.46 -30.23
N GLN A 38 -3.72 -4.23 -29.93
CA GLN A 38 -4.59 -4.00 -28.79
C GLN A 38 -3.86 -4.22 -27.47
N ILE A 39 -4.26 -3.46 -26.46
CA ILE A 39 -3.72 -3.58 -25.10
C ILE A 39 -4.33 -4.83 -24.46
N VAL A 40 -3.46 -5.70 -23.94
CA VAL A 40 -3.80 -6.92 -23.23
C VAL A 40 -3.75 -6.70 -21.72
N LYS A 41 -2.69 -6.03 -21.23
CA LYS A 41 -2.47 -5.71 -19.82
C LYS A 41 -1.70 -4.40 -19.68
N VAL A 42 -2.06 -3.58 -18.70
CA VAL A 42 -1.26 -2.43 -18.26
C VAL A 42 -0.43 -2.87 -17.05
N LEU A 43 0.88 -2.80 -17.19
CA LEU A 43 1.83 -3.00 -16.10
C LEU A 43 1.82 -1.74 -15.23
N LYS A 44 1.17 -1.83 -14.06
CA LYS A 44 1.37 -0.82 -13.02
C LYS A 44 2.79 -0.93 -12.48
N LYS A 45 3.36 0.18 -12.01
CA LYS A 45 4.71 0.20 -11.40
C LYS A 45 4.77 -0.88 -10.32
N LYS A 46 5.88 -1.64 -10.31
CA LYS A 46 6.22 -2.53 -9.20
C LYS A 46 6.57 -1.64 -8.00
N GLU A 47 5.58 -1.29 -7.21
CA GLU A 47 5.80 -0.75 -5.88
C GLU A 47 6.09 -1.91 -4.94
N GLU A 48 7.11 -1.77 -4.10
CA GLU A 48 7.42 -2.76 -3.06
C GLU A 48 6.16 -3.00 -2.21
N SER A 49 5.76 -4.26 -2.04
CA SER A 49 4.70 -4.65 -1.09
C SER A 49 5.34 -5.56 -0.05
N LEU A 50 5.10 -5.27 1.22
CA LEU A 50 5.44 -6.23 2.29
C LEU A 50 4.37 -7.31 2.43
N ASN A 51 3.15 -7.03 2.00
CA ASN A 51 1.99 -7.89 2.24
C ASN A 51 1.57 -8.71 1.01
N TYR A 52 2.44 -8.79 -0.01
CA TYR A 52 2.21 -9.50 -1.27
C TYR A 52 0.94 -9.05 -2.04
N ILE A 53 0.47 -7.83 -1.79
CA ILE A 53 -0.74 -7.30 -2.44
C ILE A 53 -0.41 -6.98 -3.90
N PRO A 54 -1.14 -7.56 -4.87
CA PRO A 54 -0.87 -7.30 -6.27
C PRO A 54 -1.32 -5.87 -6.62
N SER A 55 -0.59 -5.19 -7.50
CA SER A 55 -1.01 -3.86 -7.99
C SER A 55 -2.25 -3.92 -8.88
N THR A 56 -2.55 -5.09 -9.43
CA THR A 56 -3.73 -5.31 -10.27
C THR A 56 -4.26 -6.70 -10.03
N PHE A 57 -5.57 -6.77 -9.86
CA PHE A 57 -6.33 -7.99 -9.71
C PHE A 57 -7.04 -8.39 -11.00
N VAL A 58 -7.62 -7.42 -11.72
CA VAL A 58 -8.37 -7.67 -12.95
C VAL A 58 -8.38 -6.42 -13.83
N GLN A 59 -8.17 -6.59 -15.13
CA GLN A 59 -8.19 -5.50 -16.11
C GLN A 59 -9.03 -5.87 -17.32
N VAL A 60 -9.76 -4.89 -17.85
CA VAL A 60 -10.58 -5.05 -19.05
C VAL A 60 -10.08 -4.05 -20.08
N HIS A 61 -9.54 -4.56 -21.19
CA HIS A 61 -9.01 -3.74 -22.26
C HIS A 61 -9.50 -4.25 -23.62
N HIS A 62 -10.37 -3.48 -24.27
CA HIS A 62 -11.01 -3.86 -25.53
C HIS A 62 -11.73 -5.21 -25.42
N ASN A 63 -11.16 -6.26 -26.03
CA ASN A 63 -11.69 -7.61 -25.96
C ASN A 63 -10.92 -8.49 -24.96
N TYR A 64 -9.89 -7.98 -24.28
CA TYR A 64 -9.12 -8.74 -23.30
C TYR A 64 -9.65 -8.54 -21.89
N ILE A 65 -9.80 -9.65 -21.15
CA ILE A 65 -10.02 -9.65 -19.71
C ILE A 65 -8.80 -10.33 -19.09
N TYR A 66 -7.92 -9.52 -18.50
CA TYR A 66 -6.82 -10.00 -17.69
C TYR A 66 -7.28 -10.28 -16.27
N GLN A 67 -6.90 -11.42 -15.70
CA GLN A 67 -7.09 -11.74 -14.29
C GLN A 67 -5.78 -12.22 -13.68
N ALA A 68 -5.41 -11.65 -12.54
CA ALA A 68 -4.24 -12.06 -11.78
C ALA A 68 -4.43 -13.45 -11.17
N ASP A 69 -3.37 -14.23 -11.17
CA ASP A 69 -3.32 -15.47 -10.38
C ASP A 69 -3.09 -15.14 -8.90
N LEU A 70 -4.10 -15.41 -8.07
CA LEU A 70 -4.02 -15.15 -6.63
C LEU A 70 -3.45 -16.31 -5.83
N SER A 71 -3.33 -17.52 -6.39
CA SER A 71 -2.88 -18.68 -5.62
C SER A 71 -1.51 -18.46 -4.94
N PRO A 72 -0.47 -17.93 -5.62
CA PRO A 72 0.82 -17.64 -4.98
C PRO A 72 0.71 -16.61 -3.84
N ILE A 73 -0.23 -15.66 -3.96
CA ILE A 73 -0.42 -14.58 -2.99
C ILE A 73 -1.12 -15.11 -1.75
N LEU A 74 -2.18 -15.90 -1.94
CA LEU A 74 -2.90 -16.53 -0.84
C LEU A 74 -2.01 -17.55 -0.11
N GLU A 75 -1.17 -18.28 -0.84
CA GLU A 75 -0.15 -19.17 -0.25
C GLU A 75 0.88 -18.39 0.56
N ALA A 76 1.42 -17.29 0.03
CA ALA A 76 2.36 -16.45 0.76
C ALA A 76 1.73 -15.90 2.06
N ILE A 77 0.47 -15.43 2.00
CA ILE A 77 -0.26 -14.95 3.17
C ILE A 77 -0.50 -16.07 4.19
N SER A 78 -0.91 -17.27 3.76
CA SER A 78 -1.21 -18.38 4.67
C SER A 78 0.03 -18.96 5.35
N HIS A 79 1.19 -18.91 4.68
CA HIS A 79 2.44 -19.46 5.19
C HIS A 79 3.30 -18.45 5.94
N GLU A 80 3.09 -17.14 5.74
CA GLU A 80 3.73 -16.09 6.52
C GLU A 80 2.94 -15.81 7.80
N ARG A 81 3.01 -16.77 8.73
CA ARG A 81 2.52 -16.56 10.10
C ARG A 81 3.32 -15.43 10.74
N GLU A 82 2.67 -14.30 10.96
CA GLU A 82 3.25 -13.13 11.64
C GLU A 82 3.62 -13.54 13.07
N SER A 83 4.92 -13.74 13.32
CA SER A 83 5.44 -14.18 14.62
C SER A 83 5.35 -13.10 15.71
N SER A 84 4.93 -11.89 15.35
CA SER A 84 5.01 -10.70 16.19
C SER A 84 3.66 -9.97 16.18
N LEU A 85 2.66 -10.58 16.79
CA LEU A 85 1.33 -9.98 17.02
C LEU A 85 1.06 -9.79 18.51
N TYR A 86 0.11 -8.92 18.85
CA TYR A 86 -0.48 -8.97 20.19
C TYR A 86 -1.24 -10.29 20.33
N ASN A 87 -1.06 -11.01 21.45
CA ASN A 87 -1.65 -12.33 21.66
C ASN A 87 -3.15 -12.41 21.30
N GLU A 88 -3.93 -11.36 21.64
CA GLU A 88 -5.37 -11.30 21.33
C GLU A 88 -5.68 -11.22 19.83
N LEU A 89 -4.79 -10.62 19.04
CA LEU A 89 -4.90 -10.51 17.59
C LEU A 89 -4.28 -11.72 16.88
N GLU A 90 -3.28 -12.35 17.49
CA GLU A 90 -2.59 -13.52 16.94
C GLU A 90 -3.53 -14.71 16.74
N GLU A 91 -4.29 -15.07 17.78
CA GLU A 91 -5.27 -16.16 17.72
C GLU A 91 -6.32 -15.91 16.61
N GLN A 92 -6.78 -14.67 16.52
CA GLN A 92 -7.72 -14.22 15.52
C GLN A 92 -7.12 -14.32 14.11
N TYR A 93 -5.92 -13.79 13.90
CA TYR A 93 -5.26 -13.82 12.61
C TYR A 93 -4.99 -15.25 12.14
N ASN A 94 -4.49 -16.13 13.03
CA ASN A 94 -4.26 -17.54 12.72
C ASN A 94 -5.54 -18.25 12.24
N LEU A 95 -6.69 -17.91 12.82
CA LEU A 95 -7.97 -18.47 12.37
C LEU A 95 -8.33 -18.04 10.93
N VAL A 96 -7.99 -16.81 10.53
CA VAL A 96 -8.13 -16.36 9.13
C VAL A 96 -7.23 -17.20 8.22
N LEU A 97 -5.97 -17.40 8.62
CA LEU A 97 -5.00 -18.18 7.85
C LEU A 97 -5.42 -19.64 7.70
N ASP A 98 -5.92 -20.27 8.76
CA ASP A 98 -6.39 -21.66 8.70
C ASP A 98 -7.58 -21.83 7.74
N TYR A 99 -8.51 -20.86 7.69
CA TYR A 99 -9.61 -20.90 6.72
C TYR A 99 -9.16 -20.57 5.29
N LEU A 100 -8.18 -19.68 5.10
CA LEU A 100 -7.58 -19.42 3.79
C LEU A 100 -6.85 -20.65 3.27
N ASP A 101 -6.10 -21.35 4.12
CA ASP A 101 -5.38 -22.57 3.76
C ASP A 101 -6.35 -23.71 3.41
N SER A 102 -7.44 -23.84 4.19
CA SER A 102 -8.53 -24.75 3.87
C SER A 102 -9.16 -24.44 2.51
N PHE A 103 -9.41 -23.15 2.21
CA PHE A 103 -9.91 -22.73 0.91
C PHE A 103 -8.91 -23.03 -0.22
N ASN A 104 -7.63 -22.72 -0.03
CA ASN A 104 -6.61 -22.99 -1.05
C ASN A 104 -6.46 -24.50 -1.33
N THR A 105 -6.54 -25.33 -0.29
CA THR A 105 -6.39 -26.79 -0.39
C THR A 105 -7.60 -27.47 -1.03
N TYR A 106 -8.82 -27.08 -0.61
CA TYR A 106 -10.04 -27.81 -0.96
C TYR A 106 -10.96 -27.04 -1.91
N ASN A 107 -10.64 -25.79 -2.25
CA ASN A 107 -11.47 -24.89 -3.05
C ASN A 107 -12.91 -24.76 -2.51
N THR A 108 -13.09 -24.84 -1.18
CA THR A 108 -14.38 -24.73 -0.48
C THR A 108 -14.21 -23.95 0.82
N GLY A 109 -15.30 -23.35 1.34
CA GLY A 109 -15.27 -22.65 2.63
C GLY A 109 -14.91 -21.16 2.58
N ILE A 110 -14.93 -20.55 1.40
CA ILE A 110 -14.69 -19.10 1.23
C ILE A 110 -15.69 -18.23 2.01
N GLU A 111 -16.90 -18.74 2.30
CA GLU A 111 -17.90 -18.12 3.17
C GLU A 111 -17.36 -17.92 4.59
N LYS A 112 -16.62 -18.91 5.12
CA LYS A 112 -16.01 -18.81 6.44
C LYS A 112 -14.89 -17.78 6.47
N VAL A 113 -14.07 -17.72 5.42
CA VAL A 113 -13.04 -16.68 5.24
C VAL A 113 -13.70 -15.30 5.25
N HIS A 114 -14.77 -15.11 4.47
CA HIS A 114 -15.50 -13.84 4.41
C HIS A 114 -16.04 -13.42 5.78
N GLN A 115 -16.76 -14.33 6.45
CA GLN A 115 -17.35 -14.05 7.75
C GLN A 115 -16.28 -13.71 8.81
N ILE A 116 -15.22 -14.51 8.88
CA ILE A 116 -14.21 -14.33 9.91
C ILE A 116 -13.42 -13.03 9.71
N CYS A 117 -13.10 -12.67 8.47
CA CYS A 117 -12.41 -11.42 8.17
C CYS A 117 -13.27 -10.22 8.60
N LEU A 118 -14.59 -10.28 8.35
CA LEU A 118 -15.52 -9.23 8.78
C LEU A 118 -15.53 -9.08 10.31
N GLU A 119 -15.68 -10.18 11.04
CA GLU A 119 -15.73 -10.18 12.51
C GLU A 119 -14.41 -9.66 13.12
N ILE A 120 -13.28 -10.25 12.72
CA ILE A 120 -11.96 -9.95 13.27
C ILE A 120 -11.48 -8.54 12.90
N SER A 121 -11.84 -8.04 11.71
CA SER A 121 -11.46 -6.69 11.29
C SER A 121 -11.95 -5.59 12.23
N VAL A 122 -12.99 -5.83 13.04
CA VAL A 122 -13.45 -4.89 14.08
C VAL A 122 -12.50 -4.86 15.27
N SER A 123 -12.00 -6.03 15.69
CA SER A 123 -11.01 -6.15 16.76
C SER A 123 -9.71 -5.46 16.39
N PHE A 124 -9.19 -5.73 15.19
CA PHE A 124 -7.99 -5.09 14.66
C PHE A 124 -8.13 -3.56 14.58
N ASP A 125 -9.21 -3.06 13.97
CA ASP A 125 -9.45 -1.62 13.83
C ASP A 125 -9.45 -0.91 15.20
N ASN A 126 -10.17 -1.47 16.18
CA ASN A 126 -10.24 -0.91 17.52
C ASN A 126 -8.89 -0.97 18.27
N LYS A 127 -8.16 -2.08 18.16
CA LYS A 127 -6.87 -2.25 18.83
C LYS A 127 -5.83 -1.31 18.23
N ILE A 128 -5.67 -1.32 16.91
CA ILE A 128 -4.72 -0.45 16.19
C ILE A 128 -5.04 1.02 16.47
N ARG A 129 -6.31 1.44 16.39
CA ARG A 129 -6.68 2.84 16.67
C ARG A 129 -6.26 3.25 18.09
N ARG A 130 -6.54 2.42 19.10
CA ARG A 130 -6.16 2.70 20.49
C ARG A 130 -4.64 2.77 20.68
N GLU A 131 -3.89 1.87 20.05
CA GLU A 131 -2.42 1.89 20.12
C GLU A 131 -1.87 3.16 19.45
N ILE A 132 -2.39 3.55 18.27
CA ILE A 132 -2.00 4.79 17.59
C ILE A 132 -2.33 6.02 18.45
N GLU A 133 -3.50 6.08 19.07
CA GLU A 133 -3.92 7.19 19.94
C GLU A 133 -3.09 7.29 21.23
N ALA A 134 -2.65 6.15 21.78
CA ALA A 134 -1.85 6.10 23.00
C ALA A 134 -0.34 6.32 22.75
N LEU A 135 0.10 6.24 21.50
CA LEU A 135 1.50 6.27 21.12
C LEU A 135 2.10 7.67 21.28
N ASN A 136 3.15 7.75 22.10
CA ASN A 136 3.94 8.96 22.27
C ASN A 136 5.11 8.97 21.28
N ILE A 137 5.07 9.90 20.32
CA ILE A 137 6.09 10.04 19.26
C ILE A 137 7.50 10.28 19.84
N ASP A 138 7.59 10.94 21.00
CA ASP A 138 8.89 11.23 21.62
C ASP A 138 9.51 9.99 22.28
N GLU A 139 8.73 8.91 22.45
CA GLU A 139 9.13 7.68 23.14
C GLU A 139 9.12 6.45 22.23
N LEU A 140 9.09 6.64 20.90
CA LEU A 140 9.08 5.56 19.90
C LEU A 140 10.19 4.52 20.10
N GLU A 141 11.36 4.94 20.57
CA GLU A 141 12.51 4.06 20.81
C GLU A 141 12.27 3.05 21.96
N LYS A 142 11.23 3.26 22.79
CA LYS A 142 10.87 2.37 23.90
C LYS A 142 9.77 1.37 23.54
N ILE A 143 9.16 1.52 22.36
CA ILE A 143 8.00 0.73 21.94
C ILE A 143 8.49 -0.58 21.33
N ASP A 144 7.73 -1.65 21.57
CA ASP A 144 7.84 -2.92 20.83
C ASP A 144 7.36 -2.69 19.39
N SER A 145 8.27 -2.19 18.55
CA SER A 145 7.98 -1.85 17.16
C SER A 145 7.61 -3.09 16.34
N GLU A 146 8.14 -4.26 16.68
CA GLU A 146 7.88 -5.50 15.94
C GLU A 146 6.41 -5.92 16.08
N ARG A 147 5.87 -5.95 17.31
CA ARG A 147 4.46 -6.31 17.52
C ARG A 147 3.49 -5.30 16.91
N PHE A 148 3.83 -4.02 17.03
CA PHE A 148 3.02 -2.96 16.46
C PHE A 148 2.97 -3.07 14.92
N VAL A 149 4.14 -3.24 14.29
CA VAL A 149 4.26 -3.41 12.83
C VAL A 149 3.57 -4.68 12.35
N GLY A 150 3.79 -5.82 13.00
CA GLY A 150 3.14 -7.08 12.64
C GLY A 150 1.62 -6.96 12.67
N SER A 151 1.07 -6.24 13.66
CA SER A 151 -0.37 -6.01 13.78
C SER A 151 -0.95 -5.18 12.63
N LEU A 152 -0.21 -4.17 12.15
CA LEU A 152 -0.61 -3.37 11.00
C LEU A 152 -0.58 -4.19 9.70
N ASN A 153 0.47 -4.98 9.48
CA ASN A 153 0.61 -5.86 8.31
C ASN A 153 -0.48 -6.92 8.25
N ALA A 154 -0.72 -7.61 9.37
CA ALA A 154 -1.81 -8.57 9.50
C ALA A 154 -3.16 -7.94 9.16
N TYR A 155 -3.38 -6.67 9.52
CA TYR A 155 -4.64 -6.00 9.18
C TYR A 155 -4.80 -5.74 7.68
N VAL A 156 -3.74 -5.34 6.98
CA VAL A 156 -3.73 -5.22 5.51
C VAL A 156 -4.12 -6.54 4.86
N LYS A 157 -3.50 -7.65 5.32
CA LYS A 157 -3.79 -9.01 4.81
C LYS A 157 -5.25 -9.41 5.07
N ILE A 158 -5.80 -9.14 6.25
CA ILE A 158 -7.23 -9.37 6.55
C ILE A 158 -8.14 -8.59 5.60
N LEU A 159 -7.84 -7.30 5.35
CA LEU A 159 -8.65 -6.48 4.43
C LEU A 159 -8.57 -7.01 2.99
N PHE A 160 -7.39 -7.46 2.55
CA PHE A 160 -7.22 -8.10 1.25
C PHE A 160 -8.03 -9.40 1.14
N SER A 161 -7.89 -10.31 2.10
CA SER A 161 -8.66 -11.57 2.14
C SER A 161 -10.17 -11.32 2.17
N TYR A 162 -10.60 -10.24 2.82
CA TYR A 162 -12.00 -9.82 2.82
C TYR A 162 -12.45 -9.35 1.43
N ILE A 163 -11.64 -8.55 0.72
CA ILE A 163 -11.92 -8.14 -0.66
C ILE A 163 -12.04 -9.36 -1.57
N VAL A 164 -11.07 -10.28 -1.52
CA VAL A 164 -11.02 -11.47 -2.39
C VAL A 164 -12.23 -12.38 -2.13
N SER A 165 -12.51 -12.69 -0.86
CA SER A 165 -13.66 -13.54 -0.50
C SER A 165 -15.00 -12.91 -0.87
N THR A 166 -15.16 -11.59 -0.68
CA THR A 166 -16.38 -10.87 -1.08
C THR A 166 -16.53 -10.84 -2.59
N TYR A 167 -15.44 -10.68 -3.34
CA TYR A 167 -15.46 -10.76 -4.80
C TYR A 167 -15.93 -12.14 -5.28
N ILE A 168 -15.37 -13.22 -4.72
CA ILE A 168 -15.72 -14.59 -5.10
C ILE A 168 -17.19 -14.90 -4.79
N LEU A 169 -17.70 -14.49 -3.62
CA LEU A 169 -19.05 -14.81 -3.17
C LEU A 169 -20.13 -13.88 -3.73
N HIS A 170 -19.82 -12.60 -3.86
CA HIS A 170 -20.80 -11.52 -3.96
C HIS A 170 -20.42 -10.47 -5.02
N ARG A 171 -19.67 -10.84 -6.07
CA ARG A 171 -19.25 -9.95 -7.17
C ARG A 171 -20.31 -8.94 -7.60
N ASP A 172 -21.53 -9.40 -7.92
CA ASP A 172 -22.61 -8.54 -8.43
C ASP A 172 -23.11 -7.49 -7.41
N LYS A 173 -22.82 -7.71 -6.12
CA LYS A 173 -23.16 -6.83 -5.01
C LYS A 173 -21.94 -6.09 -4.45
N PHE A 174 -20.73 -6.40 -4.90
CA PHE A 174 -19.48 -5.82 -4.39
C PHE A 174 -19.48 -4.29 -4.49
N SER A 175 -20.04 -3.72 -5.56
CA SER A 175 -20.17 -2.25 -5.70
C SER A 175 -21.02 -1.59 -4.63
N LYS A 176 -21.86 -2.35 -3.91
CA LYS A 176 -22.72 -1.87 -2.83
C LYS A 176 -22.09 -2.10 -1.46
N ASP A 177 -20.95 -2.79 -1.37
CA ASP A 177 -20.24 -3.00 -0.13
C ASP A 177 -19.65 -1.68 0.37
N LYS A 178 -20.23 -1.18 1.47
CA LYS A 178 -19.77 0.01 2.19
C LYS A 178 -18.84 -0.32 3.34
N VAL A 179 -18.82 -1.58 3.78
CA VAL A 179 -18.07 -2.00 4.97
C VAL A 179 -16.59 -2.04 4.65
N ILE A 180 -16.20 -2.69 3.54
CA ILE A 180 -14.80 -2.77 3.09
C ILE A 180 -14.20 -1.38 2.94
N ILE A 181 -14.85 -0.50 2.17
CA ILE A 181 -14.33 0.83 1.88
C ILE A 181 -14.24 1.69 3.14
N SER A 182 -15.23 1.59 4.04
CA SER A 182 -15.18 2.32 5.30
C SER A 182 -14.00 1.86 6.17
N LYS A 183 -13.67 0.57 6.19
CA LYS A 183 -12.53 0.03 6.94
C LYS A 183 -11.20 0.47 6.33
N ILE A 184 -11.06 0.39 5.01
CA ILE A 184 -9.86 0.86 4.30
C ILE A 184 -9.61 2.35 4.56
N LEU A 185 -10.64 3.20 4.42
CA LEU A 185 -10.50 4.64 4.63
C LEU A 185 -10.24 5.01 6.11
N SER A 186 -10.88 4.31 7.05
CA SER A 186 -10.61 4.48 8.48
C SER A 186 -9.15 4.15 8.81
N PHE A 187 -8.67 3.03 8.29
CA PHE A 187 -7.31 2.58 8.49
C PHE A 187 -6.29 3.52 7.84
N GLU A 188 -6.54 3.95 6.60
CA GLU A 188 -5.75 4.97 5.90
C GLU A 188 -5.61 6.25 6.73
N GLY A 189 -6.73 6.76 7.26
CA GLY A 189 -6.73 7.95 8.09
C GLY A 189 -5.87 7.81 9.35
N ALA A 190 -5.99 6.67 10.04
CA ALA A 190 -5.21 6.40 11.25
C ALA A 190 -3.70 6.26 10.95
N VAL A 191 -3.34 5.46 9.93
CA VAL A 191 -1.96 5.21 9.51
C VAL A 191 -1.32 6.49 8.97
N ARG A 192 -2.01 7.25 8.12
CA ARG A 192 -1.51 8.53 7.57
C ARG A 192 -1.27 9.54 8.68
N SER A 193 -2.22 9.68 9.61
CA SER A 193 -2.07 10.59 10.75
C SER A 193 -0.82 10.24 11.56
N LEU A 194 -0.62 8.96 11.88
CA LEU A 194 0.59 8.51 12.58
C LEU A 194 1.85 8.77 11.74
N TYR A 195 1.85 8.42 10.45
CA TYR A 195 2.96 8.60 9.53
C TYR A 195 3.43 10.06 9.50
N GLU A 196 2.51 11.00 9.35
CA GLU A 196 2.80 12.43 9.39
C GLU A 196 3.48 12.86 10.70
N GLN A 197 2.99 12.37 11.86
CA GLN A 197 3.59 12.66 13.16
C GLN A 197 4.97 12.05 13.33
N VAL A 198 5.19 10.82 12.83
CA VAL A 198 6.48 10.15 12.88
C VAL A 198 7.50 10.89 12.00
N LEU A 199 7.11 11.31 10.78
CA LEU A 199 7.97 12.08 9.89
C LEU A 199 8.36 13.42 10.49
N ALA A 200 7.37 14.20 10.92
CA ALA A 200 7.58 15.49 11.54
C ALA A 200 6.45 15.76 12.52
N LYS A 201 6.73 15.63 13.81
CA LYS A 201 5.74 15.88 14.86
C LYS A 201 5.15 17.28 14.69
N SER A 202 3.84 17.40 14.79
CA SER A 202 3.16 18.70 14.77
C SER A 202 2.41 18.94 16.07
N THR A 203 2.56 20.12 16.64
CA THR A 203 1.77 20.56 17.80
C THR A 203 0.78 21.63 17.37
N LYS A 204 -0.39 21.66 18.02
CA LYS A 204 -1.37 22.74 17.83
C LYS A 204 -1.11 23.82 18.86
N GLU A 205 -0.85 25.03 18.40
CA GLU A 205 -0.66 26.21 19.27
C GLU A 205 -1.56 27.34 18.80
N LYS A 206 -1.90 28.25 19.71
CA LYS A 206 -2.66 29.45 19.33
C LYS A 206 -1.70 30.50 18.78
N ASN A 207 -2.01 31.04 17.61
CA ASN A 207 -1.31 32.20 17.07
C ASN A 207 -1.67 33.47 17.88
N LYS A 208 -1.05 34.60 17.51
CA LYS A 208 -1.28 35.91 18.16
C LYS A 208 -2.74 36.38 18.08
N ASP A 209 -3.49 35.87 17.11
CA ASP A 209 -4.90 36.18 16.85
C ASP A 209 -5.86 35.18 17.53
N GLY A 210 -5.33 34.21 18.28
CA GLY A 210 -6.10 33.20 19.02
C GLY A 210 -6.55 31.99 18.19
N GLU A 211 -6.18 31.92 16.92
CA GLU A 211 -6.47 30.80 16.02
C GLU A 211 -5.50 29.64 16.26
N LEU A 212 -6.00 28.42 16.20
CA LEU A 212 -5.15 27.22 16.30
C LEU A 212 -4.37 27.02 15.00
N ILE A 213 -3.04 27.09 15.10
CA ILE A 213 -2.10 26.81 14.02
C ILE A 213 -1.31 25.54 14.34
N ASN A 214 -0.90 24.81 13.29
CA ASN A 214 0.02 23.69 13.43
C ASN A 214 1.46 24.20 13.39
N ILE A 215 2.25 23.83 14.39
CA ILE A 215 3.69 24.09 14.45
C ILE A 215 4.41 22.78 14.19
N ILE A 216 5.33 22.78 13.22
CA ILE A 216 6.10 21.62 12.81
C ILE A 216 7.59 21.93 13.01
N PRO A 217 8.20 21.55 14.15
CA PRO A 217 9.63 21.70 14.37
C PRO A 217 10.41 20.77 13.42
N MET A 218 11.08 21.38 12.43
CA MET A 218 11.81 20.62 11.41
C MET A 218 13.17 20.11 11.89
N GLU A 219 13.78 20.74 12.90
CA GLU A 219 15.10 20.36 13.45
C GLU A 219 15.14 18.93 14.02
N GLU A 220 13.97 18.39 14.40
CA GLU A 220 13.81 17.04 14.95
C GLU A 220 12.91 16.17 14.07
N SER A 221 12.89 16.44 12.76
CA SER A 221 12.09 15.69 11.78
C SER A 221 12.95 14.70 11.01
N LEU A 222 12.35 13.58 10.57
CA LEU A 222 12.98 12.69 9.59
C LEU A 222 13.26 13.42 8.29
N TYR A 223 12.41 14.38 7.89
CA TYR A 223 12.68 15.22 6.71
C TYR A 223 14.02 15.93 6.76
N SER A 224 14.45 16.39 7.94
CA SER A 224 15.77 16.99 8.09
C SER A 224 16.92 16.00 7.87
N MET A 225 16.72 14.73 8.20
CA MET A 225 17.71 13.69 7.91
C MET A 225 17.83 13.45 6.40
N TYR A 226 16.71 13.32 5.68
CA TYR A 226 16.72 13.18 4.22
C TYR A 226 17.30 14.39 3.48
N LEU A 227 17.34 15.56 4.10
CA LEU A 227 17.90 16.77 3.49
C LEU A 227 19.38 17.02 3.82
N PHE A 228 19.85 16.55 4.99
CA PHE A 228 21.14 16.99 5.54
C PHE A 228 22.03 15.86 6.08
N ASN A 229 21.54 14.63 6.17
CA ASN A 229 22.33 13.47 6.61
C ASN A 229 22.65 12.58 5.39
N ASP A 230 23.93 12.37 5.12
CA ASP A 230 24.44 11.59 3.98
C ASP A 230 24.01 10.11 4.02
N ASP A 231 23.65 9.59 5.20
CA ASP A 231 23.14 8.24 5.31
C ASP A 231 21.78 8.11 4.61
N TYR A 232 20.98 9.17 4.49
CA TYR A 232 19.64 9.16 3.93
C TYR A 232 19.64 9.57 2.45
N ASP A 233 18.92 8.82 1.61
CA ASP A 233 18.86 9.10 0.17
C ASP A 233 17.81 10.18 -0.12
N LEU A 234 18.26 11.34 -0.60
CA LEU A 234 17.39 12.44 -1.00
C LEU A 234 16.40 12.03 -2.10
N HIS A 235 16.72 11.04 -2.93
CA HIS A 235 15.82 10.56 -3.98
C HIS A 235 14.53 9.93 -3.42
N ASP A 236 14.52 9.49 -2.16
CA ASP A 236 13.34 8.95 -1.50
C ASP A 236 12.38 10.04 -1.00
N LEU A 237 12.79 11.32 -1.04
CA LEU A 237 11.99 12.42 -0.48
C LEU A 237 10.63 12.59 -1.17
N ASP A 238 10.57 12.42 -2.50
CA ASP A 238 9.31 12.49 -3.24
C ASP A 238 8.33 11.40 -2.81
N ARG A 239 8.83 10.18 -2.62
CA ARG A 239 8.05 9.02 -2.16
C ARG A 239 7.56 9.21 -0.73
N LEU A 240 8.37 9.82 0.14
CA LEU A 240 7.95 10.10 1.52
C LEU A 240 6.82 11.12 1.56
N VAL A 241 6.97 12.20 0.79
CA VAL A 241 6.02 13.31 0.76
C VAL A 241 4.71 12.94 0.07
N SER A 242 4.69 11.98 -0.87
CA SER A 242 3.46 11.60 -1.59
C SER A 242 2.32 11.12 -0.70
N TYR A 243 2.63 10.67 0.52
CA TYR A 243 1.65 10.20 1.50
C TYR A 243 1.45 11.14 2.70
N ASP A 244 2.17 12.27 2.76
CA ASP A 244 1.99 13.30 3.77
C ASP A 244 1.05 14.40 3.25
N SER A 245 -0.13 14.55 3.86
CA SER A 245 -1.14 15.50 3.37
C SER A 245 -0.78 16.97 3.60
N ARG A 246 0.26 17.24 4.40
CA ARG A 246 0.67 18.60 4.75
C ARG A 246 1.50 19.28 3.67
N PHE A 247 2.06 18.50 2.74
CA PHE A 247 2.88 18.99 1.64
C PHE A 247 2.42 18.35 0.33
N SER A 248 2.24 19.14 -0.74
CA SER A 248 1.84 18.58 -2.04
C SER A 248 3.02 18.02 -2.84
N THR A 249 4.25 18.47 -2.56
CA THR A 249 5.47 18.06 -3.28
C THR A 249 6.70 18.18 -2.38
N SER A 250 7.77 17.43 -2.68
CA SER A 250 9.07 17.60 -2.02
C SER A 250 9.61 19.03 -2.15
N LEU A 251 9.36 19.71 -3.29
CA LEU A 251 9.74 21.10 -3.49
C LEU A 251 9.03 22.06 -2.51
N GLN A 252 7.76 21.80 -2.17
CA GLN A 252 7.07 22.57 -1.14
C GLN A 252 7.69 22.37 0.24
N LEU A 253 8.04 21.14 0.59
CA LEU A 253 8.77 20.82 1.82
C LEU A 253 10.14 21.53 1.87
N ILE A 254 10.93 21.45 0.80
CA ILE A 254 12.24 22.13 0.70
C ILE A 254 12.06 23.64 0.84
N ASN A 255 11.04 24.22 0.20
CA ASN A 255 10.73 25.64 0.35
C ASN A 255 10.31 26.01 1.78
N PHE A 256 9.63 25.12 2.49
CA PHE A 256 9.32 25.29 3.91
C PHE A 256 10.62 25.35 4.73
N PHE A 257 11.52 24.38 4.58
CA PHE A 257 12.85 24.39 5.20
C PHE A 257 13.62 25.68 4.90
N LYS A 258 13.69 26.09 3.63
CA LYS A 258 14.41 27.31 3.21
C LYS A 258 13.85 28.60 3.80
N LYS A 259 12.56 28.67 4.12
CA LYS A 259 11.97 29.87 4.75
C LYS A 259 12.27 29.91 6.24
N HIS A 260 12.21 28.77 6.92
CA HIS A 260 12.36 28.67 8.37
C HIS A 260 13.82 28.68 8.86
N PHE A 261 14.79 28.25 8.02
CA PHE A 261 16.22 28.28 8.34
C PHE A 261 16.95 29.57 7.94
N LYS A 262 16.25 30.60 7.45
CA LYS A 262 16.86 31.92 7.20
C LYS A 262 17.04 32.71 8.50
N SER A 263 18.07 32.37 9.28
CA SER A 263 18.61 33.22 10.35
C SER A 263 19.95 33.81 9.91
N GLY A 264 19.89 34.77 8.99
CA GLY A 264 21.07 35.50 8.53
C GLY A 264 20.67 36.73 7.72
N ARG A 265 21.41 37.84 7.90
CA ARG A 265 21.28 38.99 7.00
C ARG A 265 21.92 38.60 5.67
N PHE A 266 21.13 38.46 4.62
CA PHE A 266 21.65 38.62 3.27
C PHE A 266 22.02 40.10 3.13
N GLN A 267 23.29 40.45 3.36
CA GLN A 267 23.80 41.76 2.95
C GLN A 267 23.92 41.76 1.43
N GLY A 268 22.80 41.96 0.76
CA GLY A 268 22.76 42.38 -0.62
C GLY A 268 22.41 43.86 -0.67
N GLU A 269 23.40 44.73 -0.47
CA GLU A 269 23.47 46.06 -1.10
C GLU A 269 24.82 46.72 -0.78
N GLY A 270 25.72 46.67 -1.76
CA GLY A 270 27.03 47.31 -1.71
C GLY A 270 27.88 46.85 -2.88
N TYR A 271 27.84 47.61 -3.98
CA TYR A 271 28.67 47.40 -5.16
C TYR A 271 30.14 47.17 -4.80
N GLY A 272 30.66 46.01 -5.16
CA GLY A 272 32.07 45.67 -5.06
C GLY A 272 32.29 44.25 -5.53
N TYR A 273 32.74 44.09 -6.78
CA TYR A 273 33.41 42.87 -7.22
C TYR A 273 34.61 42.64 -6.29
N ARG A 274 34.42 41.84 -5.25
CA ARG A 274 35.50 41.10 -4.61
C ARG A 274 35.31 39.65 -4.98
N GLU A 275 36.29 39.12 -5.71
CA GLU A 275 36.61 37.70 -5.72
C GLU A 275 36.91 37.29 -4.27
N CYS A 276 35.86 37.03 -3.50
CA CYS A 276 35.98 36.21 -2.31
C CYS A 276 35.55 34.82 -2.77
N ASP A 277 36.52 33.90 -2.89
CA ASP A 277 36.33 32.45 -2.79
C ASP A 277 35.82 32.07 -1.38
N GLU A 278 34.86 32.83 -0.85
CA GLU A 278 34.16 32.47 0.37
C GLU A 278 33.16 31.38 -0.02
N GLU A 279 33.59 30.13 0.10
CA GLU A 279 32.69 28.97 0.11
C GLU A 279 31.50 29.30 1.02
N LEU A 280 30.34 29.53 0.41
CA LEU A 280 29.09 29.72 1.14
C LEU A 280 28.76 28.43 1.88
N LYS A 281 28.99 28.40 3.20
CA LYS A 281 28.69 27.25 4.06
C LYS A 281 27.34 27.46 4.73
N ILE A 282 26.40 26.56 4.47
CA ILE A 282 25.12 26.48 5.16
C ILE A 282 25.37 25.75 6.49
N SER A 283 25.08 26.42 7.62
CA SER A 283 25.12 25.80 8.95
C SER A 283 23.69 25.58 9.43
N ILE A 284 23.35 24.33 9.74
CA ILE A 284 22.02 23.93 10.21
C ILE A 284 22.22 23.09 11.47
N LYS A 285 21.36 23.30 12.47
CA LYS A 285 21.31 22.48 13.67
C LYS A 285 20.13 21.50 13.52
N THR A 286 20.43 20.22 13.43
CA THR A 286 19.45 19.14 13.43
C THR A 286 19.80 18.13 14.52
N LYS A 287 18.79 17.46 15.07
CA LYS A 287 18.99 16.30 15.93
C LYS A 287 19.09 15.06 15.06
N GLU A 288 20.22 14.37 15.13
CA GLU A 288 20.41 13.14 14.36
C GLU A 288 19.40 12.07 14.78
N ILE A 289 18.78 11.44 13.79
CA ILE A 289 17.93 10.27 13.94
C ILE A 289 18.60 9.17 13.12
N SER A 290 19.03 8.10 13.78
CA SER A 290 19.69 6.98 13.10
C SER A 290 18.71 6.24 12.19
N LYS A 291 19.20 5.71 11.06
CA LYS A 291 18.43 4.79 10.20
C LYS A 291 17.92 3.55 10.94
N GLU A 292 18.64 3.11 11.98
CA GLU A 292 18.28 1.95 12.78
C GLU A 292 17.27 2.26 13.91
N SER A 293 16.92 3.53 14.10
CA SER A 293 15.94 3.96 15.11
C SER A 293 14.56 3.39 14.85
N ASN A 294 13.79 3.16 15.92
CA ASN A 294 12.39 2.76 15.79
C ASN A 294 11.59 3.81 15.02
N ARG A 295 11.91 5.09 15.18
CA ARG A 295 11.26 6.16 14.42
C ARG A 295 11.41 5.98 12.91
N ASN A 296 12.61 5.70 12.41
CA ASN A 296 12.83 5.46 10.99
C ASN A 296 12.17 4.15 10.52
N LYS A 297 12.32 3.07 11.29
CA LYS A 297 11.71 1.77 10.99
C LYS A 297 10.20 1.86 10.86
N ILE A 298 9.55 2.51 11.82
CA ILE A 298 8.10 2.75 11.81
C ILE A 298 7.70 3.62 10.62
N ALA A 299 8.44 4.69 10.31
CA ALA A 299 8.14 5.54 9.15
C ALA A 299 8.14 4.75 7.83
N VAL A 300 9.18 3.94 7.60
CA VAL A 300 9.31 3.12 6.40
C VAL A 300 8.18 2.09 6.30
N VAL A 301 7.82 1.46 7.42
CA VAL A 301 6.71 0.50 7.45
C VAL A 301 5.36 1.19 7.18
N LEU A 302 5.09 2.32 7.82
CA LEU A 302 3.84 3.06 7.61
C LEU A 302 3.71 3.54 6.16
N LEU A 303 4.80 3.98 5.54
CA LEU A 303 4.85 4.29 4.10
C LEU A 303 4.39 3.08 3.27
N ARG A 304 4.99 1.90 3.51
CA ARG A 304 4.65 0.66 2.79
C ARG A 304 3.21 0.22 3.02
N ILE A 305 2.68 0.39 4.23
CA ILE A 305 1.26 0.13 4.52
C ILE A 305 0.36 1.08 3.75
N LEU A 306 0.72 2.36 3.63
CA LEU A 306 -0.06 3.33 2.84
C LEU A 306 -0.05 3.00 1.35
N GLU A 307 1.06 2.49 0.83
CA GLU A 307 1.16 1.94 -0.53
C GLU A 307 0.26 0.71 -0.70
N ASP A 308 0.28 -0.23 0.25
CA ASP A 308 -0.60 -1.41 0.21
C ASP A 308 -2.08 -1.02 0.34
N ILE A 309 -2.43 -0.02 1.15
CA ILE A 309 -3.78 0.55 1.23
C ILE A 309 -4.23 1.14 -0.11
N GLU A 310 -3.34 1.83 -0.84
CA GLU A 310 -3.64 2.33 -2.18
C GLU A 310 -3.94 1.17 -3.13
N LYS A 311 -3.12 0.12 -3.12
CA LYS A 311 -3.38 -1.10 -3.90
C LYS A 311 -4.73 -1.72 -3.56
N LEU A 312 -5.11 -1.78 -2.28
CA LEU A 312 -6.44 -2.28 -1.89
C LEU A 312 -7.58 -1.42 -2.46
N LYS A 313 -7.43 -0.09 -2.47
CA LYS A 313 -8.41 0.81 -3.09
C LYS A 313 -8.48 0.59 -4.59
N GLU A 314 -7.35 0.47 -5.26
CA GLU A 314 -7.29 0.18 -6.70
C GLU A 314 -7.94 -1.15 -7.06
N ILE A 315 -7.60 -2.24 -6.34
CA ILE A 315 -8.19 -3.56 -6.53
C ILE A 315 -9.72 -3.49 -6.37
N ARG A 316 -10.20 -2.76 -5.37
CA ARG A 316 -11.64 -2.57 -5.16
C ARG A 316 -12.28 -1.91 -6.38
N GLU A 317 -11.71 -0.82 -6.89
CA GLU A 317 -12.25 -0.12 -8.06
C GLU A 317 -12.19 -0.97 -9.33
N GLU A 318 -11.11 -1.74 -9.52
CA GLU A 318 -11.02 -2.73 -10.58
C GLU A 318 -12.20 -3.71 -10.52
N VAL A 319 -12.49 -4.29 -9.35
CA VAL A 319 -13.65 -5.18 -9.16
C VAL A 319 -14.97 -4.48 -9.45
N VAL A 320 -15.17 -3.26 -8.97
CA VAL A 320 -16.41 -2.49 -9.19
C VAL A 320 -16.64 -2.22 -10.69
N SER A 321 -15.58 -1.95 -11.44
CA SER A 321 -15.65 -1.69 -12.88
C SER A 321 -16.20 -2.87 -13.69
N LEU A 322 -16.12 -4.09 -13.14
CA LEU A 322 -16.58 -5.31 -13.79
C LEU A 322 -18.09 -5.53 -13.74
N LYS A 323 -18.87 -4.69 -13.06
CA LYS A 323 -20.31 -4.90 -12.78
C LYS A 323 -21.15 -5.26 -14.02
N ASN A 324 -20.75 -4.80 -15.21
CA ASN A 324 -21.50 -5.02 -16.44
C ASN A 324 -21.04 -6.25 -17.24
N LEU A 325 -20.02 -6.98 -16.77
CA LEU A 325 -19.53 -8.20 -17.41
C LEU A 325 -20.20 -9.44 -16.80
N PRO A 326 -20.60 -10.43 -17.62
CA PRO A 326 -21.11 -11.71 -17.13
C PRO A 326 -20.13 -12.41 -16.19
N ASN A 327 -20.64 -13.07 -15.15
CA ASN A 327 -19.83 -13.88 -14.21
C ASN A 327 -19.02 -14.97 -14.94
N GLU A 328 -19.63 -15.57 -15.98
CA GLU A 328 -19.02 -16.59 -16.84
C GLU A 328 -17.78 -16.08 -17.58
N ASP A 329 -17.70 -14.78 -17.86
CA ASP A 329 -16.58 -14.16 -18.57
C ASP A 329 -15.39 -13.84 -17.65
N VAL A 330 -15.55 -13.94 -16.33
CA VAL A 330 -14.53 -13.48 -15.37
C VAL A 330 -14.07 -14.56 -14.39
N LEU A 331 -14.87 -15.57 -14.03
CA LEU A 331 -14.56 -16.44 -12.88
C LEU A 331 -13.74 -17.72 -13.14
N GLN A 332 -12.92 -17.81 -14.19
CA GLN A 332 -12.33 -19.10 -14.58
C GLN A 332 -11.03 -19.54 -13.86
N TYR A 333 -10.37 -18.67 -13.08
CA TYR A 333 -9.00 -18.97 -12.61
C TYR A 333 -8.82 -19.41 -11.15
N TYR A 334 -9.87 -19.53 -10.33
CA TYR A 334 -9.71 -20.01 -8.95
C TYR A 334 -9.66 -21.54 -8.81
N SER A 335 -9.73 -22.29 -9.90
CA SER A 335 -10.03 -23.72 -9.82
C SER A 335 -9.39 -24.56 -10.92
N VAL A 336 -8.07 -24.62 -10.99
CA VAL A 336 -7.41 -25.80 -11.60
C VAL A 336 -6.06 -26.12 -10.96
N THR A 337 -6.05 -26.61 -9.71
CA THR A 337 -5.00 -27.56 -9.31
C THR A 337 -5.40 -28.93 -9.88
N PRO A 338 -4.63 -29.55 -10.79
CA PRO A 338 -4.97 -30.85 -11.37
C PRO A 338 -4.66 -31.98 -10.38
N ALA A 339 -5.30 -31.99 -9.21
CA ALA A 339 -5.11 -33.05 -8.23
C ALA A 339 -6.18 -34.15 -8.32
N ASN A 340 -7.31 -33.95 -9.02
CA ASN A 340 -8.41 -34.93 -8.99
C ASN A 340 -9.08 -35.33 -10.32
N LYS A 341 -8.49 -35.00 -11.48
CA LYS A 341 -8.98 -35.57 -12.76
C LYS A 341 -8.52 -37.01 -13.05
N LYS A 342 -7.74 -37.65 -12.16
CA LYS A 342 -7.29 -39.05 -12.33
C LYS A 342 -8.24 -40.12 -11.80
N ASN A 343 -9.32 -39.78 -11.09
CA ASN A 343 -10.22 -40.77 -10.47
C ASN A 343 -11.65 -40.78 -11.06
N GLN A 344 -11.87 -40.25 -12.27
CA GLN A 344 -13.15 -40.36 -12.99
C GLN A 344 -13.00 -40.89 -14.42
N SER A 345 -11.97 -41.71 -14.65
CA SER A 345 -11.90 -42.61 -15.79
C SER A 345 -11.52 -43.98 -15.25
N ASP A 346 -12.48 -44.65 -14.62
CA ASP A 346 -12.60 -46.11 -14.43
C ASP A 346 -13.66 -46.38 -13.33
N ALA A 347 -14.94 -46.27 -13.71
CA ALA A 347 -16.09 -46.94 -13.06
C ALA A 347 -17.32 -46.84 -13.96
#